data_AF-A0A520J477-F1
#
_entry.id   AF-A0A520J477-F1
#
_cell.length_a   1.000
_cell.length_b   1.000
_cell.length_c   1.000
_cell.angle_alpha   90.00
_cell.angle_beta   90.00
_cell.angle_gamma   90.00
#
_symmetry.space_group_name_H-M   'P 1'
#
loop_
_entity.id
_entity.type
_entity.pdbx_description
1 polymer ?
#
loop_
_entity_poly.entity_id
_entity_poly.type
_entity_poly.pdbx_seq_one_letter_code
_entity_poly.pdbx_strand_id
1 'polypeptide(L)'
;TDQNAKIFFSDHEKEKVENFGDQHFRPEIDRGVLRKILLDSLEPQTVVWDSHFITMERQGEGWLLHFKNAASVYADLVIGSDGANSKLRPYLTDIKPFYSGITMLEGNVYDGETILPNINALLRGGKIMAFGNEKNILMGQKADGEIGFYASFKTEESWVRDAGVDFSDRSAVLAWFKKYYVDWDPVWFELFENSATPFIPRPIYCMPLDQRWEAQANLTIIGDAAHLMPPFAGEGVNMAMLDALELSRALTADESTTLQDAIAGFENKMRESASGMAKESLDNGMKMHSENALQTMLDFFGGFEK
;
A
#
# COMPACT_ATOMS: atom_id res chain seq x y z
N THR A 1 -2.24 -1.61 -21.25
CA THR A 1 -3.22 -2.14 -22.24
C THR A 1 -4.53 -1.41 -22.09
N ASP A 2 -5.47 -1.56 -23.02
CA ASP A 2 -6.86 -1.13 -22.85
C ASP A 2 -7.76 -2.28 -22.31
N GLN A 3 -9.05 -2.03 -22.16
CA GLN A 3 -10.05 -3.04 -21.77
C GLN A 3 -10.16 -4.21 -22.76
N ASN A 4 -9.72 -4.03 -24.01
CA ASN A 4 -9.72 -5.07 -25.04
C ASN A 4 -8.41 -5.88 -25.06
N ALA A 5 -7.58 -5.73 -24.03
CA ALA A 5 -6.23 -6.30 -23.94
C ALA A 5 -5.28 -5.89 -25.08
N LYS A 6 -5.59 -4.81 -25.80
CA LYS A 6 -4.68 -4.25 -26.79
C LYS A 6 -3.51 -3.56 -26.09
N ILE A 7 -2.30 -3.89 -26.51
CA ILE A 7 -1.06 -3.29 -26.01
C ILE A 7 -0.83 -1.96 -26.75
N PHE A 8 -0.69 -0.87 -25.98
CA PHE A 8 -0.37 0.47 -26.49
C PHE A 8 1.04 0.93 -26.10
N PHE A 9 1.59 0.36 -25.04
CA PHE A 9 2.95 0.60 -24.56
C PHE A 9 3.48 -0.69 -23.94
N SER A 10 4.76 -0.99 -24.19
CA SER A 10 5.49 -2.09 -23.56
C SER A 10 6.97 -1.73 -23.46
N ASP A 11 7.57 -2.02 -22.32
CA ASP A 11 8.99 -1.83 -22.05
C ASP A 11 9.79 -3.14 -22.12
N HIS A 12 9.15 -4.27 -22.45
CA HIS A 12 9.80 -5.59 -22.58
C HIS A 12 10.90 -5.63 -23.66
N GLU A 13 10.83 -4.74 -24.64
CA GLU A 13 11.80 -4.67 -25.74
C GLU A 13 12.90 -3.63 -25.51
N LYS A 14 12.85 -2.89 -24.39
CA LYS A 14 13.85 -1.88 -24.05
C LYS A 14 14.98 -2.52 -23.24
N GLU A 15 16.23 -2.32 -23.67
CA GLU A 15 17.39 -2.61 -22.83
C GLU A 15 17.38 -1.65 -21.64
N LYS A 16 17.13 -2.16 -20.44
CA LYS A 16 17.21 -1.38 -19.20
C LYS A 16 18.65 -1.37 -18.71
N VAL A 17 19.16 -0.18 -18.39
CA VAL A 17 20.43 -0.04 -17.68
C VAL A 17 20.16 -0.36 -16.20
N GLU A 18 20.27 -1.63 -15.84
CA GLU A 18 19.97 -2.11 -14.49
C GLU A 18 21.19 -1.99 -13.57
N ASN A 19 21.53 -0.77 -13.16
CA ASN A 19 22.56 -0.55 -12.16
C ASN A 19 22.23 0.61 -11.22
N PHE A 20 22.81 0.56 -10.01
CA PHE A 20 22.58 1.56 -8.96
C PHE A 20 23.10 2.98 -9.29
N GLY A 21 23.81 3.17 -10.41
CA GLY A 21 24.21 4.49 -10.90
C GLY A 21 23.15 5.17 -11.78
N ASP A 22 22.11 4.44 -12.21
CA ASP A 22 20.99 5.00 -12.96
C ASP A 22 19.89 5.48 -12.00
N GLN A 23 19.54 6.75 -12.09
CA GLN A 23 18.47 7.37 -11.30
C GLN A 23 17.07 6.77 -11.56
N HIS A 24 16.90 6.06 -12.68
CA HIS A 24 15.64 5.37 -13.02
C HIS A 24 15.66 3.87 -12.67
N PHE A 25 16.78 3.35 -12.15
CA PHE A 25 16.83 1.96 -11.70
C PHE A 25 16.07 1.80 -10.39
N ARG A 26 14.87 1.21 -10.49
CA ARG A 26 13.96 0.95 -9.38
C ARG A 26 13.77 -0.56 -9.21
N PRO A 27 14.75 -1.28 -8.60
CA PRO A 27 14.64 -2.71 -8.42
C PRO A 27 13.49 -3.05 -7.47
N GLU A 28 12.76 -4.10 -7.80
CA GLU A 28 11.67 -4.59 -6.97
C GLU A 28 12.17 -5.68 -6.03
N ILE A 29 11.54 -5.78 -4.86
CA ILE A 29 11.85 -6.80 -3.87
C ILE A 29 10.56 -7.34 -3.26
N ASP A 30 10.49 -8.66 -3.12
CA ASP A 30 9.39 -9.30 -2.41
C ASP A 30 9.34 -8.84 -0.96
N ARG A 31 8.13 -8.50 -0.48
CA ARG A 31 7.91 -8.02 0.89
C ARG A 31 8.45 -8.99 1.94
N GLY A 32 8.31 -10.29 1.72
CA GLY A 32 8.83 -11.34 2.61
C GLY A 32 10.35 -11.33 2.69
N VAL A 33 11.02 -11.12 1.55
CA VAL A 33 12.48 -11.05 1.46
C VAL A 33 13.00 -9.79 2.13
N LEU A 34 12.39 -8.62 1.86
CA LEU A 34 12.77 -7.36 2.53
C LEU A 34 12.60 -7.46 4.05
N ARG A 35 11.48 -7.99 4.53
CA ARG A 35 11.25 -8.22 5.97
C ARG A 35 12.33 -9.12 6.56
N LYS A 36 12.71 -10.19 5.85
CA LYS A 36 13.77 -11.10 6.31
C LYS A 36 15.10 -10.38 6.44
N ILE A 37 15.51 -9.59 5.44
CA ILE A 37 16.76 -8.80 5.49
C ILE A 37 16.77 -7.88 6.72
N LEU A 38 15.66 -7.18 6.97
CA LEU A 38 15.55 -6.29 8.13
C LEU A 38 15.62 -7.08 9.45
N LEU A 39 14.94 -8.22 9.56
CA LEU A 39 14.96 -9.06 10.75
C LEU A 39 16.35 -9.65 11.02
N ASP A 40 17.06 -10.08 9.98
CA ASP A 40 18.38 -10.69 10.07
C ASP A 40 19.46 -9.67 10.53
N SER A 41 19.18 -8.36 10.45
CA SER A 41 20.04 -7.28 10.93
C SER A 41 19.89 -6.94 12.42
N LEU A 42 18.90 -7.52 13.11
CA LEU A 42 18.60 -7.20 14.51
C LEU A 42 19.32 -8.16 15.45
N GLU A 43 19.72 -7.66 16.62
CA GLU A 43 20.22 -8.51 17.69
C GLU A 43 19.15 -9.51 18.15
N PRO A 44 19.52 -10.72 18.61
CA PRO A 44 18.58 -11.70 19.11
C PRO A 44 17.65 -11.10 20.19
N GLN A 45 16.39 -11.51 20.18
CA GLN A 45 15.34 -11.06 21.12
C GLN A 45 14.88 -9.60 20.94
N THR A 46 15.37 -8.86 19.95
CA THR A 46 14.83 -7.53 19.61
C THR A 46 13.36 -7.59 19.21
N VAL A 47 12.96 -8.63 18.45
CA VAL A 47 11.56 -8.84 18.08
C VAL A 47 10.92 -9.89 18.98
N VAL A 48 9.88 -9.47 19.69
CA VAL A 48 9.02 -10.37 20.48
C VAL A 48 7.74 -10.65 19.70
N TRP A 49 7.68 -11.83 19.08
CA TRP A 49 6.51 -12.27 18.33
C TRP A 49 5.32 -12.59 19.23
N ASP A 50 4.16 -12.81 18.61
CA ASP A 50 2.89 -13.12 19.31
C ASP A 50 2.54 -12.11 20.42
N SER A 51 2.90 -10.84 20.21
CA SER A 51 2.64 -9.74 21.15
C SER A 51 1.63 -8.76 20.55
N HIS A 52 0.35 -9.17 20.52
CA HIS A 52 -0.72 -8.35 19.94
C HIS A 52 -1.15 -7.22 20.88
N PHE A 53 -0.83 -5.97 20.54
CA PHE A 53 -1.19 -4.79 21.34
C PHE A 53 -2.71 -4.64 21.52
N ILE A 54 -3.13 -4.37 22.74
CA ILE A 54 -4.53 -4.15 23.12
C ILE A 54 -4.75 -2.70 23.56
N THR A 55 -4.04 -2.28 24.60
CA THR A 55 -4.14 -0.95 25.22
C THR A 55 -2.82 -0.59 25.89
N MET A 56 -2.65 0.68 26.25
CA MET A 56 -1.62 1.13 27.19
C MET A 56 -2.18 2.16 28.15
N GLU A 57 -1.49 2.31 29.28
CA GLU A 57 -1.75 3.34 30.29
C GLU A 57 -0.45 4.02 30.72
N ARG A 58 -0.55 5.24 31.25
CA ARG A 58 0.63 5.94 31.79
C ARG A 58 1.12 5.21 33.04
N GLN A 59 2.42 4.98 33.12
CA GLN A 59 3.07 4.44 34.31
C GLN A 59 4.36 5.22 34.56
N GLY A 60 4.45 5.98 35.66
CA GLY A 60 5.59 6.86 35.89
C GLY A 60 5.79 7.85 34.74
N GLU A 61 7.03 7.92 34.22
CA GLU A 61 7.41 8.77 33.08
C GLU A 61 7.19 8.09 31.71
N GLY A 62 6.69 6.86 31.70
CA GLY A 62 6.54 6.03 30.50
C GLY A 62 5.13 5.45 30.33
N TRP A 63 5.07 4.31 29.63
CA TRP A 63 3.85 3.61 29.29
C TRP A 63 3.92 2.15 29.72
N LEU A 64 2.83 1.63 30.29
CA LEU A 64 2.62 0.20 30.47
C LEU A 64 1.73 -0.30 29.32
N LEU A 65 2.29 -1.14 28.46
CA LEU A 65 1.60 -1.72 27.31
C LEU A 65 1.00 -3.07 27.69
N HIS A 66 -0.25 -3.29 27.31
CA HIS A 66 -0.96 -4.55 27.50
C HIS A 66 -1.14 -5.29 26.18
N PHE A 67 -0.81 -6.58 26.22
CA PHE A 67 -0.86 -7.46 25.06
C PHE A 67 -1.85 -8.61 25.29
N LYS A 68 -2.46 -9.11 24.22
CA LYS A 68 -3.41 -10.23 24.29
C LYS A 68 -2.74 -11.54 24.71
N ASN A 69 -1.57 -11.80 24.15
CA ASN A 69 -0.89 -13.09 24.19
C ASN A 69 0.48 -13.00 24.90
N ALA A 70 0.78 -11.86 25.54
CA ALA A 70 2.06 -11.61 26.20
C ALA A 70 1.86 -10.83 27.50
N ALA A 71 2.88 -10.86 28.37
CA ALA A 71 2.89 -10.05 29.59
C ALA A 71 2.88 -8.56 29.27
N SER A 72 2.37 -7.74 30.20
CA SER A 72 2.48 -6.29 30.09
C SER A 72 3.95 -5.86 30.12
N VAL A 73 4.30 -4.83 29.34
CA VAL A 73 5.68 -4.34 29.22
C VAL A 73 5.71 -2.83 29.45
N TYR A 74 6.65 -2.38 30.28
CA TYR A 74 6.94 -0.96 30.45
C TYR A 74 7.87 -0.45 29.34
N ALA A 75 7.60 0.74 28.82
CA ALA A 75 8.46 1.44 27.86
C ALA A 75 8.55 2.94 28.15
N ASP A 76 9.76 3.50 28.11
CA ASP A 76 9.99 4.94 28.26
C ASP A 76 9.56 5.74 27.01
N LEU A 77 9.54 5.11 25.83
CA LEU A 77 9.11 5.67 24.56
C LEU A 77 8.33 4.61 23.78
N VAL A 78 7.19 5.00 23.21
CA VAL A 78 6.38 4.16 22.33
C VAL A 78 6.37 4.74 20.91
N ILE A 79 6.68 3.91 19.92
CA ILE A 79 6.63 4.25 18.49
C ILE A 79 5.60 3.34 17.83
N GLY A 80 4.47 3.91 17.40
CA GLY A 80 3.44 3.16 16.69
C GLY A 80 3.76 2.97 15.22
N SER A 81 3.92 1.71 14.80
CA SER A 81 4.14 1.29 13.41
C SER A 81 3.18 0.16 13.01
N ASP A 82 1.99 0.16 13.62
CA ASP A 82 0.98 -0.91 13.54
C ASP A 82 0.00 -0.78 12.35
N GLY A 83 0.36 0.04 11.37
CA GLY A 83 -0.30 0.12 10.07
C GLY A 83 -1.57 0.97 10.03
N ALA A 84 -2.29 0.87 8.90
CA ALA A 84 -3.45 1.69 8.54
C ALA A 84 -4.57 1.73 9.61
N ASN A 85 -4.72 0.66 10.39
CA ASN A 85 -5.75 0.52 11.44
C ASN A 85 -5.14 0.67 12.84
N SER A 86 -4.19 1.60 12.99
CA SER A 86 -3.42 1.77 14.21
C SER A 86 -4.30 1.92 15.46
N LYS A 87 -4.00 1.10 16.47
CA LYS A 87 -4.55 1.21 17.82
C LYS A 87 -3.79 2.20 18.69
N LEU A 88 -2.57 2.56 18.28
CA LEU A 88 -1.75 3.56 18.98
C LEU A 88 -2.12 4.99 18.56
N ARG A 89 -2.50 5.21 17.30
CA ARG A 89 -2.89 6.53 16.78
C ARG A 89 -3.91 7.28 17.68
N PRO A 90 -4.98 6.65 18.20
CA PRO A 90 -5.94 7.34 19.08
C PRO A 90 -5.36 7.91 20.38
N TYR A 91 -4.20 7.42 20.84
CA TYR A 91 -3.50 7.98 21.99
C TYR A 91 -2.77 9.30 21.66
N LEU A 92 -2.61 9.60 20.38
CA LEU A 92 -1.92 10.78 19.86
C LEU A 92 -2.88 11.77 19.19
N THR A 93 -3.84 11.29 18.41
CA THR A 93 -4.79 12.13 17.67
C THR A 93 -6.11 11.39 17.38
N ASP A 94 -7.21 12.14 17.34
CA ASP A 94 -8.54 11.65 16.95
C ASP A 94 -8.79 11.71 15.43
N ILE A 95 -7.88 12.33 14.66
CA ILE A 95 -7.96 12.48 13.20
C ILE A 95 -8.08 11.11 12.53
N LYS A 96 -9.13 10.97 11.71
CA LYS A 96 -9.45 9.74 10.97
C LYS A 96 -9.13 9.89 9.48
N PRO A 97 -8.79 8.79 8.80
CA PRO A 97 -8.68 8.80 7.36
C PRO A 97 -10.06 8.97 6.71
N PHE A 98 -10.07 9.48 5.49
CA PHE A 98 -11.26 9.56 4.65
C PHE A 98 -11.17 8.57 3.49
N TYR A 99 -12.31 8.05 3.05
CA TYR A 99 -12.39 7.17 1.89
C TYR A 99 -12.12 7.95 0.60
N SER A 100 -11.27 7.42 -0.27
CA SER A 100 -10.81 8.11 -1.50
C SER A 100 -11.81 8.08 -2.65
N GLY A 101 -12.91 7.33 -2.52
CA GLY A 101 -13.85 7.07 -3.61
C GLY A 101 -13.49 5.86 -4.48
N ILE A 102 -12.40 5.16 -4.18
CA ILE A 102 -11.89 4.02 -4.94
C ILE A 102 -11.84 2.76 -4.07
N THR A 103 -12.27 1.64 -4.63
CA THR A 103 -12.09 0.30 -4.06
C THR A 103 -11.27 -0.56 -5.00
N MET A 104 -10.34 -1.32 -4.44
CA MET A 104 -9.56 -2.34 -5.15
C MET A 104 -10.02 -3.73 -4.70
N LEU A 105 -10.46 -4.57 -5.62
CA LEU A 105 -10.74 -5.98 -5.36
C LEU A 105 -9.50 -6.80 -5.70
N GLU A 106 -8.82 -7.32 -4.67
CA GLU A 106 -7.64 -8.15 -4.82
C GLU A 106 -8.01 -9.61 -5.09
N GLY A 107 -7.30 -10.21 -6.04
CA GLY A 107 -7.27 -11.64 -6.30
C GLY A 107 -5.85 -12.15 -6.47
N ASN A 108 -5.65 -13.43 -6.19
CA ASN A 108 -4.38 -14.13 -6.39
C ASN A 108 -4.63 -15.43 -7.15
N VAL A 109 -3.76 -15.78 -8.08
CA VAL A 109 -3.81 -17.05 -8.81
C VAL A 109 -2.47 -17.76 -8.60
N TYR A 110 -2.54 -18.95 -7.98
CA TYR A 110 -1.39 -19.84 -7.83
C TYR A 110 -1.06 -20.50 -9.18
N ASP A 111 0.21 -20.80 -9.43
CA ASP A 111 0.67 -21.42 -10.68
C ASP A 111 0.20 -20.68 -11.95
N GLY A 112 0.20 -19.33 -11.89
CA GLY A 112 -0.42 -18.47 -12.90
C GLY A 112 0.10 -18.69 -14.32
N GLU A 113 1.37 -19.07 -14.48
CA GLU A 113 1.96 -19.38 -15.79
C GLU A 113 1.27 -20.53 -16.51
N THR A 114 0.78 -21.51 -15.76
CA THR A 114 0.16 -22.72 -16.29
C THR A 114 -1.35 -22.58 -16.37
N ILE A 115 -1.96 -21.94 -15.36
CA ILE A 115 -3.41 -21.86 -15.21
C ILE A 115 -4.01 -20.72 -16.05
N LEU A 116 -3.24 -19.68 -16.35
CA LEU A 116 -3.70 -18.50 -17.09
C LEU A 116 -2.94 -18.34 -18.42
N PRO A 117 -3.05 -19.27 -19.38
CA PRO A 117 -2.26 -19.21 -20.62
C PRO A 117 -2.47 -17.92 -21.42
N ASN A 118 -3.67 -17.35 -21.43
CA ASN A 118 -3.96 -16.14 -22.21
C ASN A 118 -3.42 -14.89 -21.51
N ILE A 119 -3.65 -14.76 -20.20
CA ILE A 119 -3.08 -13.67 -19.40
C ILE A 119 -1.55 -13.76 -19.37
N ASN A 120 -0.97 -14.95 -19.23
CA ASN A 120 0.49 -15.11 -19.19
C ASN A 120 1.13 -14.71 -20.53
N ALA A 121 0.48 -15.01 -21.66
CA ALA A 121 0.93 -14.54 -22.98
C ALA A 121 0.95 -13.01 -23.09
N LEU A 122 0.05 -12.31 -22.41
CA LEU A 122 0.05 -10.86 -22.31
C LEU A 122 1.10 -10.35 -21.31
N LEU A 123 1.22 -11.01 -20.15
CA LEU A 123 2.01 -10.56 -19.00
C LEU A 123 3.51 -10.70 -19.24
N ARG A 124 3.95 -11.79 -19.90
CA ARG A 124 5.36 -12.07 -20.25
C ARG A 124 6.32 -11.89 -19.06
N GLY A 125 5.87 -12.31 -17.88
CA GLY A 125 6.58 -12.19 -16.60
C GLY A 125 6.81 -10.76 -16.08
N GLY A 126 6.12 -9.78 -16.66
CA GLY A 126 6.17 -8.38 -16.22
C GLY A 126 4.95 -7.98 -15.42
N LYS A 127 4.49 -6.75 -15.70
CA LYS A 127 3.29 -6.14 -15.11
C LYS A 127 2.36 -5.66 -16.20
N ILE A 128 1.07 -5.74 -15.92
CA ILE A 128 0.05 -5.15 -16.78
C ILE A 128 -0.70 -4.09 -15.98
N MET A 129 -0.85 -2.93 -16.60
CA MET A 129 -1.86 -1.93 -16.25
C MET A 129 -2.84 -1.84 -17.41
N ALA A 130 -4.08 -2.27 -17.19
CA ALA A 130 -5.18 -2.19 -18.14
C ALA A 130 -6.15 -1.09 -17.70
N PHE A 131 -6.55 -0.21 -18.62
CA PHE A 131 -7.45 0.91 -18.34
C PHE A 131 -8.64 0.89 -19.28
N GLY A 132 -9.84 1.16 -18.74
CA GLY A 132 -11.03 1.32 -19.56
C GLY A 132 -12.26 1.70 -18.75
N ASN A 133 -13.01 2.70 -19.23
CA ASN A 133 -14.30 3.14 -18.69
C ASN A 133 -14.27 3.35 -17.17
N GLU A 134 -13.30 4.16 -16.72
CA GLU A 134 -13.04 4.51 -15.31
C GLU A 134 -12.68 3.34 -14.38
N LYS A 135 -12.40 2.16 -14.96
CA LYS A 135 -11.93 0.98 -14.24
C LYS A 135 -10.51 0.65 -14.68
N ASN A 136 -9.80 -0.07 -13.83
CA ASN A 136 -8.52 -0.64 -14.21
C ASN A 136 -8.34 -2.06 -13.66
N ILE A 137 -7.45 -2.79 -14.32
CA ILE A 137 -6.90 -4.05 -13.82
C ILE A 137 -5.38 -3.86 -13.74
N LEU A 138 -4.85 -4.02 -12.54
CA LEU A 138 -3.43 -3.97 -12.26
C LEU A 138 -2.99 -5.38 -11.87
N MET A 139 -1.93 -5.90 -12.50
CA MET A 139 -1.42 -7.23 -12.16
C MET A 139 0.08 -7.31 -12.33
N GLY A 140 0.68 -8.27 -11.62
CA GLY A 140 2.09 -8.61 -11.76
C GLY A 140 2.34 -10.06 -11.37
N GLN A 141 3.42 -10.60 -11.92
CA GLN A 141 3.94 -11.90 -11.52
C GLN A 141 4.89 -11.74 -10.34
N LYS A 142 4.75 -12.62 -9.34
CA LYS A 142 5.70 -12.74 -8.21
C LYS A 142 6.82 -13.72 -8.56
N ALA A 143 7.91 -13.69 -7.79
CA ALA A 143 9.09 -14.53 -8.04
C ALA A 143 8.83 -16.04 -8.00
N ASP A 144 7.74 -16.47 -7.33
CA ASP A 144 7.30 -17.86 -7.23
C ASP A 144 6.33 -18.28 -8.34
N GLY A 145 6.06 -17.40 -9.32
CA GLY A 145 5.15 -17.66 -10.44
C GLY A 145 3.68 -17.37 -10.15
N GLU A 146 3.33 -16.95 -8.92
CA GLU A 146 1.98 -16.48 -8.61
C GLU A 146 1.65 -15.18 -9.36
N ILE A 147 0.40 -15.02 -9.77
CA ILE A 147 -0.11 -13.77 -10.35
C ILE A 147 -1.06 -13.12 -9.36
N GLY A 148 -0.64 -11.97 -8.84
CA GLY A 148 -1.49 -11.08 -8.04
C GLY A 148 -2.13 -10.02 -8.92
N PHE A 149 -3.42 -9.76 -8.73
CA PHE A 149 -4.13 -8.73 -9.48
C PHE A 149 -5.12 -7.95 -8.62
N TYR A 150 -5.45 -6.75 -9.11
CA TYR A 150 -6.45 -5.87 -8.53
C TYR A 150 -7.38 -5.39 -9.64
N ALA A 151 -8.69 -5.58 -9.45
CA ALA A 151 -9.70 -4.82 -10.18
C ALA A 151 -10.02 -3.56 -9.36
N SER A 152 -9.63 -2.39 -9.85
CA SER A 152 -9.86 -1.12 -9.18
C SER A 152 -10.91 -0.28 -9.90
N PHE A 153 -11.80 0.34 -9.15
CA PHE A 153 -12.93 1.09 -9.67
C PHE A 153 -13.44 2.12 -8.67
N LYS A 154 -14.02 3.20 -9.19
CA LYS A 154 -14.75 4.18 -8.38
C LYS A 154 -16.06 3.58 -7.87
N THR A 155 -16.33 3.75 -6.58
CA THR A 155 -17.58 3.28 -5.95
C THR A 155 -17.76 3.92 -4.58
N GLU A 156 -18.95 3.80 -4.00
CA GLU A 156 -19.27 4.24 -2.64
C GLU A 156 -18.54 3.38 -1.60
N GLU A 157 -18.18 3.97 -0.44
CA GLU A 157 -17.48 3.26 0.65
C GLU A 157 -18.24 1.99 1.11
N SER A 158 -19.57 2.04 1.04
CA SER A 158 -20.43 0.95 1.45
C SER A 158 -20.55 -0.20 0.44
N TRP A 159 -19.92 -0.09 -0.73
CA TRP A 159 -20.06 -1.05 -1.82
C TRP A 159 -19.82 -2.49 -1.38
N VAL A 160 -18.80 -2.75 -0.57
CA VAL A 160 -18.46 -4.09 -0.08
C VAL A 160 -19.64 -4.75 0.65
N ARG A 161 -20.42 -3.97 1.39
CA ARG A 161 -21.61 -4.43 2.12
C ARG A 161 -22.82 -4.55 1.20
N ASP A 162 -22.97 -3.60 0.28
CA ASP A 162 -24.20 -3.41 -0.49
C ASP A 162 -24.20 -4.17 -1.83
N ALA A 163 -23.04 -4.62 -2.32
CA ALA A 163 -22.89 -5.29 -3.61
C ALA A 163 -23.60 -6.66 -3.70
N GLY A 164 -23.87 -7.30 -2.55
CA GLY A 164 -24.48 -8.62 -2.48
C GLY A 164 -23.62 -9.73 -3.10
N VAL A 165 -22.30 -9.54 -3.12
CA VAL A 165 -21.32 -10.52 -3.64
C VAL A 165 -20.69 -11.25 -2.47
N ASP A 166 -20.73 -12.59 -2.51
CA ASP A 166 -19.92 -13.40 -1.61
C ASP A 166 -18.49 -13.49 -2.17
N PHE A 167 -17.55 -12.76 -1.55
CA PHE A 167 -16.15 -12.73 -1.96
C PHE A 167 -15.40 -14.04 -1.67
N SER A 168 -16.01 -14.97 -0.93
CA SER A 168 -15.50 -16.33 -0.75
C SER A 168 -16.01 -17.30 -1.81
N ASP A 169 -16.99 -16.91 -2.64
CA ASP A 169 -17.49 -17.68 -3.78
C ASP A 169 -16.97 -17.08 -5.09
N ARG A 170 -16.02 -17.80 -5.70
CA ARG A 170 -15.43 -17.44 -6.98
C ARG A 170 -16.47 -17.26 -8.10
N SER A 171 -17.53 -18.07 -8.12
CA SER A 171 -18.58 -17.97 -9.15
C SER A 171 -19.39 -16.70 -8.98
N ALA A 172 -19.67 -16.30 -7.74
CA ALA A 172 -20.35 -15.04 -7.43
C ALA A 172 -19.52 -13.82 -7.84
N VAL A 173 -18.21 -13.82 -7.52
CA VAL A 173 -17.30 -12.75 -7.93
C VAL A 173 -17.15 -12.69 -9.45
N LEU A 174 -17.02 -13.82 -10.13
CA LEU A 174 -16.98 -13.88 -11.59
C LEU A 174 -18.26 -13.34 -12.23
N ALA A 175 -19.42 -13.69 -11.70
CA ALA A 175 -20.70 -13.19 -12.19
C ALA A 175 -20.83 -11.67 -12.01
N TRP A 176 -20.37 -11.14 -10.87
CA TRP A 176 -20.26 -9.70 -10.66
C TRP A 176 -19.31 -9.07 -11.68
N PHE A 177 -18.12 -9.64 -11.87
CA PHE A 177 -17.13 -9.10 -12.79
C PHE A 177 -17.68 -9.03 -14.22
N LYS A 178 -18.26 -10.13 -14.73
CA LYS A 178 -18.89 -10.18 -16.05
C LYS A 178 -20.01 -9.13 -16.23
N LYS A 179 -20.73 -8.80 -15.16
CA LYS A 179 -21.78 -7.77 -15.19
C LYS A 179 -21.22 -6.35 -15.13
N TYR A 180 -20.21 -6.11 -14.31
CA TYR A 180 -19.67 -4.77 -14.04
C TYR A 180 -18.59 -4.34 -15.06
N TYR A 181 -17.89 -5.31 -15.65
CA TYR A 181 -16.89 -5.18 -16.70
C TYR A 181 -17.41 -5.79 -18.02
N VAL A 182 -18.68 -5.54 -18.37
CA VAL A 182 -19.37 -6.14 -19.53
C VAL A 182 -18.73 -5.82 -20.88
N ASP A 183 -18.01 -4.71 -20.93
CA ASP A 183 -17.33 -4.11 -22.06
C ASP A 183 -15.82 -4.44 -22.12
N TRP A 184 -15.33 -5.25 -21.19
CA TRP A 184 -13.96 -5.73 -21.17
C TRP A 184 -13.86 -7.07 -21.90
N ASP A 185 -12.71 -7.31 -22.53
CA ASP A 185 -12.47 -8.54 -23.28
C ASP A 185 -12.52 -9.78 -22.37
N PRO A 186 -13.13 -10.90 -22.82
CA PRO A 186 -13.22 -12.12 -22.06
C PRO A 186 -11.89 -12.69 -21.56
N VAL A 187 -10.73 -12.31 -22.14
CA VAL A 187 -9.41 -12.69 -21.63
C VAL A 187 -9.23 -12.35 -20.15
N TRP A 188 -9.83 -11.25 -19.67
CA TRP A 188 -9.73 -10.86 -18.26
C TRP A 188 -10.58 -11.74 -17.33
N PHE A 189 -11.57 -12.48 -17.85
CA PHE A 189 -12.37 -13.42 -17.06
C PHE A 189 -11.52 -14.56 -16.52
N GLU A 190 -10.45 -14.93 -17.23
CA GLU A 190 -9.52 -16.01 -16.87
C GLU A 190 -8.94 -15.80 -15.45
N LEU A 191 -8.67 -14.55 -15.06
CA LEU A 191 -8.20 -14.17 -13.72
C LEU A 191 -9.20 -14.61 -12.65
N PHE A 192 -10.48 -14.26 -12.85
CA PHE A 192 -11.54 -14.49 -11.87
C PHE A 192 -12.02 -15.94 -11.86
N GLU A 193 -11.96 -16.62 -13.01
CA GLU A 193 -12.28 -18.04 -13.15
C GLU A 193 -11.32 -18.94 -12.36
N ASN A 194 -10.07 -18.49 -12.19
CA ASN A 194 -9.00 -19.30 -11.61
C ASN A 194 -8.42 -18.77 -10.30
N SER A 195 -8.85 -17.60 -9.82
CA SER A 195 -8.34 -17.04 -8.57
C SER A 195 -8.64 -17.92 -7.37
N ALA A 196 -7.72 -17.91 -6.41
CA ALA A 196 -7.93 -18.41 -5.06
C ALA A 196 -8.98 -17.55 -4.33
N THR A 197 -9.68 -18.17 -3.38
CA THR A 197 -10.63 -17.50 -2.51
C THR A 197 -10.07 -17.39 -1.08
N PRO A 198 -10.49 -16.39 -0.31
CA PRO A 198 -11.40 -15.30 -0.69
C PRO A 198 -10.71 -14.20 -1.52
N PHE A 199 -11.50 -13.52 -2.35
CA PHE A 199 -11.12 -12.22 -2.88
C PHE A 199 -11.17 -11.18 -1.75
N ILE A 200 -10.26 -10.21 -1.78
CA ILE A 200 -10.17 -9.21 -0.70
C ILE A 200 -10.59 -7.83 -1.22
N PRO A 201 -11.76 -7.32 -0.84
CA PRO A 201 -12.14 -5.95 -1.11
C PRO A 201 -11.31 -4.99 -0.24
N ARG A 202 -10.71 -4.00 -0.87
CA ARG A 202 -9.88 -2.97 -0.22
C ARG A 202 -10.41 -1.59 -0.56
N PRO A 203 -11.31 -1.02 0.25
CA PRO A 203 -11.64 0.38 0.15
C PRO A 203 -10.36 1.19 0.45
N ILE A 204 -10.03 2.13 -0.43
CA ILE A 204 -8.78 2.89 -0.35
C ILE A 204 -9.03 4.16 0.43
N TYR A 205 -8.22 4.39 1.45
CA TYR A 205 -8.32 5.52 2.36
C TYR A 205 -7.09 6.42 2.29
N CYS A 206 -7.24 7.65 2.76
CA CYS A 206 -6.18 8.63 2.87
C CYS A 206 -6.30 9.41 4.18
N MET A 207 -5.19 9.72 4.84
CA MET A 207 -5.19 10.68 5.93
C MET A 207 -5.40 12.11 5.40
N PRO A 208 -6.06 12.99 6.18
CA PRO A 208 -6.15 14.40 5.83
C PRO A 208 -4.78 15.04 5.61
N LEU A 209 -4.65 15.81 4.53
CA LEU A 209 -3.39 16.42 4.10
C LEU A 209 -2.91 17.52 5.05
N ASP A 210 -3.83 18.10 5.81
CA ASP A 210 -3.62 19.19 6.76
C ASP A 210 -3.58 18.69 8.22
N GLN A 211 -3.47 17.38 8.44
CA GLN A 211 -3.46 16.79 9.79
C GLN A 211 -2.39 17.44 10.68
N ARG A 212 -2.76 17.80 11.91
CA ARG A 212 -1.87 18.33 12.94
C ARG A 212 -2.27 17.75 14.28
N TRP A 213 -1.28 17.45 15.11
CA TRP A 213 -1.47 17.06 16.51
C TRP A 213 -0.32 17.60 17.34
N GLU A 214 -0.55 17.72 18.64
CA GLU A 214 0.48 18.11 19.60
C GLU A 214 1.43 16.93 19.84
N ALA A 215 2.73 17.19 19.72
CA ALA A 215 3.75 16.19 19.97
C ALA A 215 3.75 15.81 21.46
N GLN A 216 3.73 14.52 21.76
CA GLN A 216 3.88 14.02 23.12
C GLN A 216 5.34 13.77 23.47
N ALA A 217 5.65 13.79 24.77
CA ALA A 217 7.02 13.62 25.25
C ALA A 217 7.61 12.22 25.00
N ASN A 218 6.77 11.19 24.86
CA ASN A 218 7.20 9.79 24.84
C ASN A 218 6.29 8.88 23.98
N LEU A 219 5.60 9.46 22.99
CA LEU A 219 4.75 8.73 22.06
C LEU A 219 4.79 9.39 20.68
N THR A 220 5.02 8.61 19.64
CA THR A 220 4.85 9.03 18.24
C THR A 220 4.42 7.85 17.36
N ILE A 221 4.13 8.11 16.08
CA ILE A 221 3.69 7.12 15.09
C ILE A 221 4.41 7.34 13.76
N ILE A 222 4.64 6.26 13.00
CA ILE A 222 5.32 6.27 11.70
C ILE A 222 4.59 5.38 10.67
N GLY A 223 4.91 5.55 9.39
CA GLY A 223 4.33 4.77 8.29
C GLY A 223 2.82 4.96 8.18
N ASP A 224 2.12 3.92 7.73
CA ASP A 224 0.65 3.97 7.54
C ASP A 224 -0.13 4.36 8.80
N ALA A 225 0.41 4.10 10.00
CA ALA A 225 -0.22 4.55 11.25
C ALA A 225 -0.29 6.10 11.32
N ALA A 226 0.72 6.78 10.78
CA ALA A 226 0.82 8.23 10.72
C ALA A 226 0.13 8.83 9.49
N HIS A 227 0.37 8.25 8.32
CA HIS A 227 0.07 8.90 7.04
C HIS A 227 -0.37 7.94 5.93
N LEU A 228 -1.25 6.99 6.27
CA LEU A 228 -1.96 6.15 5.30
C LEU A 228 -2.39 6.97 4.06
N MET A 229 -2.00 6.50 2.88
CA MET A 229 -2.30 7.13 1.61
C MET A 229 -2.63 6.09 0.53
N PRO A 230 -3.28 6.49 -0.57
CA PRO A 230 -3.54 5.58 -1.68
C PRO A 230 -2.25 4.97 -2.26
N PRO A 231 -2.30 3.78 -2.88
CA PRO A 231 -1.11 3.12 -3.42
C PRO A 231 -0.69 3.61 -4.82
N PHE A 232 -1.37 4.59 -5.40
CA PHE A 232 -1.22 4.96 -6.83
C PHE A 232 0.07 5.73 -7.15
N ALA A 233 0.79 6.23 -6.15
CA ALA A 233 2.16 6.76 -6.32
C ALA A 233 3.27 5.72 -6.05
N GLY A 234 2.97 4.60 -5.39
CA GLY A 234 3.96 3.55 -5.08
C GLY A 234 4.95 3.88 -3.94
N GLU A 235 4.74 4.95 -3.18
CA GLU A 235 5.75 5.48 -2.24
C GLU A 235 5.55 5.09 -0.76
N GLY A 236 4.49 4.36 -0.42
CA GLY A 236 4.12 4.13 0.99
C GLY A 236 5.23 3.50 1.86
N VAL A 237 5.90 2.45 1.35
CA VAL A 237 6.99 1.78 2.10
C VAL A 237 8.25 2.65 2.16
N ASN A 238 8.55 3.40 1.10
CA ASN A 238 9.68 4.33 1.08
C ASN A 238 9.50 5.42 2.15
N MET A 239 8.29 5.95 2.28
CA MET A 239 7.93 6.91 3.33
C MET A 239 8.11 6.30 4.73
N ALA A 240 7.64 5.08 4.97
CA ALA A 240 7.81 4.44 6.27
C ALA A 240 9.30 4.21 6.64
N MET A 241 10.14 3.86 5.65
CA MET A 241 11.59 3.73 5.87
C MET A 241 12.27 5.08 6.10
N LEU A 242 11.83 6.13 5.39
CA LEU A 242 12.30 7.49 5.62
C LEU A 242 11.93 7.97 7.03
N ASP A 243 10.71 7.70 7.49
CA ASP A 243 10.29 8.03 8.85
C ASP A 243 11.19 7.38 9.90
N ALA A 244 11.48 6.09 9.73
CA ALA A 244 12.36 5.36 10.64
C ALA A 244 13.77 5.98 10.70
N LEU A 245 14.30 6.39 9.54
CA LEU A 245 15.60 7.06 9.45
C LEU A 245 15.58 8.45 10.11
N GLU A 246 14.57 9.27 9.81
CA GLU A 246 14.47 10.62 10.34
C GLU A 246 14.20 10.64 11.83
N LEU A 247 13.31 9.76 12.32
CA LEU A 247 13.05 9.60 13.74
C LEU A 247 14.30 9.09 14.46
N SER A 248 14.99 8.08 13.92
CA SER A 248 16.24 7.61 14.52
C SER A 248 17.26 8.74 14.65
N ARG A 249 17.43 9.57 13.62
CA ARG A 249 18.34 10.72 13.66
C ARG A 249 17.91 11.75 14.70
N ALA A 250 16.62 12.07 14.77
CA ALA A 250 16.09 13.02 15.72
C ALA A 250 16.32 12.55 17.17
N LEU A 251 16.12 11.27 17.45
CA LEU A 251 16.28 10.67 18.79
C LEU A 251 17.74 10.54 19.23
N THR A 252 18.70 10.51 18.31
CA THR A 252 20.13 10.35 18.61
C THR A 252 20.95 11.62 18.39
N ALA A 253 20.31 12.73 18.03
CA ALA A 253 21.00 14.00 17.83
C ALA A 253 21.24 14.70 19.18
N ASP A 254 22.43 15.28 19.36
CA ASP A 254 22.77 16.08 20.54
C ASP A 254 22.05 17.45 20.57
N GLU A 255 21.31 17.79 19.52
CA GLU A 255 20.70 19.11 19.31
C GLU A 255 19.36 19.31 20.01
N SER A 256 18.64 18.23 20.34
CA SER A 256 17.32 18.33 21.00
C SER A 256 17.47 18.55 22.51
N THR A 257 16.78 19.56 23.05
CA THR A 257 16.79 19.84 24.49
C THR A 257 15.99 18.80 25.28
N THR A 258 14.92 18.26 24.68
CA THR A 258 14.09 17.20 25.25
C THR A 258 13.67 16.17 24.20
N LEU A 259 13.24 15.00 24.65
CA LEU A 259 12.64 13.97 23.79
C LEU A 259 11.41 14.49 23.03
N GLN A 260 10.61 15.33 23.68
CA GLN A 260 9.45 15.96 23.06
C GLN A 260 9.86 16.87 21.89
N ASP A 261 10.95 17.63 22.03
CA ASP A 261 11.45 18.50 20.95
C ASP A 261 11.92 17.69 19.75
N ALA A 262 12.61 16.57 19.98
CA ALA A 262 13.03 15.64 18.93
C ALA A 262 11.83 15.07 18.17
N ILE A 263 10.82 14.58 18.90
CA ILE A 263 9.57 14.06 18.32
C ILE A 263 8.84 15.16 17.54
N ALA A 264 8.69 16.36 18.12
CA ALA A 264 8.01 17.47 17.45
C ALA A 264 8.70 17.87 16.14
N GLY A 265 10.04 17.95 16.15
CA GLY A 265 10.84 18.24 14.96
C GLY A 265 10.68 17.18 13.87
N PHE A 266 10.73 15.91 14.25
CA PHE A 266 10.47 14.78 13.35
C PHE A 266 9.06 14.85 12.76
N GLU A 267 8.04 14.94 13.61
CA GLU A 267 6.64 14.86 13.17
C GLU A 267 6.27 16.01 12.22
N ASN A 268 6.84 17.21 12.41
CA ASN A 268 6.62 18.33 11.52
C ASN A 268 7.12 18.03 10.09
N LYS A 269 8.34 17.49 9.96
CA LYS A 269 8.92 17.12 8.66
C LYS A 269 8.17 15.96 8.02
N MET A 270 7.90 14.91 8.80
CA MET A 270 7.13 13.75 8.36
C MET A 270 5.77 14.16 7.79
N ARG A 271 5.01 15.01 8.50
CA ARG A 271 3.68 15.46 8.05
C ARG A 271 3.75 16.29 6.76
N GLU A 272 4.77 17.14 6.60
CA GLU A 272 4.95 17.95 5.39
C GLU A 272 5.23 17.07 4.17
N SER A 273 6.22 16.18 4.27
CA SER A 273 6.58 15.24 3.21
C SER A 273 5.42 14.31 2.85
N ALA A 274 4.76 13.74 3.87
CA ALA A 274 3.64 12.83 3.67
C ALA A 274 2.42 13.49 3.04
N SER A 275 2.15 14.76 3.34
CA SER A 275 1.06 15.54 2.73
C SER A 275 1.25 15.69 1.23
N GLY A 276 2.47 16.01 0.78
CA GLY A 276 2.80 16.11 -0.64
C GLY A 276 2.57 14.79 -1.38
N MET A 277 3.08 13.69 -0.83
CA MET A 277 2.95 12.35 -1.42
C MET A 277 1.51 11.84 -1.42
N ALA A 278 0.77 12.06 -0.33
CA ALA A 278 -0.63 11.68 -0.25
C ALA A 278 -1.48 12.43 -1.29
N LYS A 279 -1.22 13.73 -1.50
CA LYS A 279 -1.88 14.52 -2.55
C LYS A 279 -1.58 13.96 -3.94
N GLU A 280 -0.31 13.71 -4.24
CA GLU A 280 0.08 13.13 -5.54
C GLU A 280 -0.59 11.77 -5.77
N SER A 281 -0.64 10.93 -4.75
CA SER A 281 -1.28 9.62 -4.85
C SER A 281 -2.79 9.69 -5.05
N LEU A 282 -3.48 10.64 -4.40
CA LEU A 282 -4.90 10.93 -4.66
C LEU A 282 -5.12 11.38 -6.11
N ASP A 283 -4.32 12.34 -6.59
CA ASP A 283 -4.41 12.85 -7.95
C ASP A 283 -4.16 11.74 -8.99
N ASN A 284 -3.18 10.87 -8.75
CA ASN A 284 -2.89 9.72 -9.60
C ASN A 284 -4.03 8.68 -9.57
N GLY A 285 -4.62 8.42 -8.39
CA GLY A 285 -5.83 7.61 -8.28
C GLY A 285 -6.96 8.14 -9.16
N MET A 286 -7.22 9.45 -9.11
CA MET A 286 -8.26 10.07 -9.94
C MET A 286 -7.96 9.97 -11.44
N LYS A 287 -6.71 10.16 -11.86
CA LYS A 287 -6.27 10.02 -13.26
C LYS A 287 -6.43 8.59 -13.76
N MET A 288 -5.98 7.60 -12.99
CA MET A 288 -6.06 6.16 -13.32
C MET A 288 -7.49 5.62 -13.39
N HIS A 289 -8.47 6.37 -12.88
CA HIS A 289 -9.90 6.04 -12.91
C HIS A 289 -10.71 7.10 -13.66
N SER A 290 -10.09 7.89 -14.53
CA SER A 290 -10.79 8.83 -15.42
C SER A 290 -11.18 8.16 -16.74
N GLU A 291 -12.11 8.75 -17.48
CA GLU A 291 -12.46 8.29 -18.84
C GLU A 291 -11.24 8.26 -19.78
N ASN A 292 -10.28 9.17 -19.57
CA ASN A 292 -9.05 9.29 -20.36
C ASN A 292 -7.83 8.64 -19.67
N ALA A 293 -8.05 7.69 -18.75
CA ALA A 293 -6.97 7.08 -17.97
C ALA A 293 -5.88 6.48 -18.86
N LEU A 294 -6.24 5.76 -19.93
CA LEU A 294 -5.27 5.17 -20.84
C LEU A 294 -4.36 6.24 -21.47
N GLN A 295 -4.93 7.29 -22.06
CA GLN A 295 -4.14 8.36 -22.67
C GLN A 295 -3.26 9.07 -21.64
N THR A 296 -3.81 9.37 -20.46
CA THR A 296 -3.08 10.00 -19.37
C THR A 296 -1.87 9.18 -18.94
N MET A 297 -2.02 7.86 -18.82
CA MET A 297 -0.92 6.97 -18.44
C MET A 297 0.07 6.77 -19.58
N LEU A 298 -0.37 6.77 -20.84
CA LEU A 298 0.53 6.76 -22.00
C LEU A 298 1.38 8.03 -22.05
N ASP A 299 0.80 9.20 -21.78
CA ASP A 299 1.55 10.47 -21.72
C ASP A 299 2.54 10.47 -20.54
N PHE A 300 2.13 9.90 -19.40
CA PHE A 300 3.00 9.74 -18.24
C PHE A 300 4.21 8.85 -18.55
N PHE A 301 4.00 7.66 -19.12
CA PHE A 301 5.09 6.73 -19.45
C PHE A 301 5.91 7.16 -20.67
N GLY A 302 5.29 7.79 -21.67
CA GLY A 302 5.96 8.34 -22.85
C GLY A 302 6.74 9.62 -22.54
N GLY A 303 6.39 10.34 -21.48
CA GLY A 303 7.12 11.51 -21.00
C GLY A 303 8.53 11.21 -20.46
N PHE A 304 8.79 9.97 -20.05
CA PHE A 304 10.14 9.50 -19.67
C PHE A 304 11.07 9.25 -20.88
N GLU A 305 10.58 9.45 -22.12
CA GLU A 305 11.36 9.27 -23.35
C GLU A 305 12.05 10.55 -23.86
N LYS A 306 12.12 11.62 -23.05
CA LYS A 306 12.82 12.87 -23.42
C LYS A 306 14.02 13.18 -22.55
#